data_AF-A0AA51QMP1-F1
#
_entry.id   AF-A0AA51QMP1-F1
#
_cell.length_a   1.000
_cell.length_b   1.000
_cell.length_c   1.000
_cell.angle_alpha   90.00
_cell.angle_beta   90.00
_cell.angle_gamma   90.00
#
_symmetry.space_group_name_H-M   'P 1'
#
loop_
_entity.id
_entity.type
_entity.pdbx_description
1 polymer ?
#
loop_
_entity_poly.entity_id
_entity_poly.type
_entity_poly.pdbx_seq_one_letter_code
_entity_poly.pdbx_strand_id
1 'polypeptide(L)'
;MDNLIDATVAYNLTRQTARHIGYELPTELVDTMTRLDTLAAARFPEPDRDALGEALAAAVLDNRDPLDDTTITRHLMAGVLKDSRYGTLLNDHAKRGRATALTNAVPALVKTWKKIVTDADNTLAAAREQVPNLDVTDTNTTHNARAWGQAREAAATLEQITQAWTMVMTATRHARTEPRTQLLIVADLTAEQLDQLGPHATIHTAVNAGHRFTLADADTYRHRCEQVQAQRDEQKRRAALALEHRTKGRSLGIANT
;
A
#
# COMPACT_ATOMS: atom_id res chain seq x y z
N MET A 1 16.78 -6.09 5.08
CA MET A 1 16.36 -4.66 5.16
C MET A 1 14.90 -4.62 4.80
N ASP A 2 14.02 -4.36 5.77
CA ASP A 2 12.60 -4.17 5.47
C ASP A 2 12.44 -2.81 4.80
N ASN A 3 12.05 -2.81 3.52
CA ASN A 3 11.65 -1.60 2.82
C ASN A 3 10.31 -1.13 3.40
N LEU A 4 10.39 -0.36 4.49
CA LEU A 4 9.22 0.30 5.08
C LEU A 4 8.72 1.35 4.10
N ILE A 5 7.55 1.11 3.52
CA ILE A 5 6.83 2.10 2.73
C ILE A 5 6.38 3.22 3.67
N ASP A 6 6.73 4.46 3.33
CA ASP A 6 6.33 5.64 4.10
C ASP A 6 4.82 5.88 3.98
N ALA A 7 4.16 6.19 5.10
CA ALA A 7 2.72 6.40 5.17
C ALA A 7 2.25 7.55 4.26
N THR A 8 3.09 8.56 4.02
CA THR A 8 2.80 9.67 3.09
C THR A 8 2.72 9.17 1.65
N VAL A 9 3.61 8.25 1.26
CA VAL A 9 3.61 7.67 -0.09
C VAL A 9 2.36 6.80 -0.27
N ALA A 10 2.05 5.96 0.71
CA ALA A 10 0.84 5.12 0.66
C ALA A 10 -0.45 5.96 0.61
N TYR A 11 -0.54 7.04 1.41
CA TYR A 11 -1.66 7.97 1.38
C TYR A 11 -1.79 8.69 0.03
N ASN A 12 -0.69 9.20 -0.53
CA ASN A 12 -0.72 9.89 -1.82
C ASN A 12 -1.16 8.99 -2.97
N LEU A 13 -0.67 7.75 -3.02
CA LEU A 13 -1.14 6.78 -4.01
C LEU A 13 -2.64 6.50 -3.82
N THR A 14 -3.06 6.25 -2.58
CA THR A 14 -4.48 6.00 -2.25
C THR A 14 -5.37 7.18 -2.68
N ARG A 15 -4.92 8.42 -2.48
CA ARG A 15 -5.60 9.63 -2.94
C ARG A 15 -5.65 9.74 -4.46
N GLN A 16 -4.59 9.38 -5.16
CA GLN A 16 -4.55 9.34 -6.62
C GLN A 16 -5.54 8.28 -7.16
N THR A 17 -5.50 7.07 -6.60
CA THR A 17 -6.45 5.99 -6.90
C THR A 17 -7.90 6.43 -6.65
N ALA A 18 -8.16 7.10 -5.52
CA ALA A 18 -9.48 7.64 -5.20
C ALA A 18 -10.01 8.61 -6.27
N ARG A 19 -9.18 9.56 -6.69
CA ARG A 19 -9.53 10.52 -7.75
C ARG A 19 -9.77 9.84 -9.09
N HIS A 20 -8.94 8.85 -9.45
CA HIS A 20 -9.06 8.17 -10.73
C HIS A 20 -10.33 7.32 -10.82
N ILE A 21 -10.65 6.60 -9.75
CA ILE A 21 -11.80 5.68 -9.70
C ILE A 21 -13.09 6.43 -9.33
N GLY A 22 -13.00 7.66 -8.83
CA GLY A 22 -14.16 8.49 -8.51
C GLY A 22 -14.81 8.17 -7.16
N TYR A 23 -14.01 7.76 -6.16
CA TYR A 23 -14.49 7.61 -4.78
C TYR A 23 -13.83 8.62 -3.84
N GLU A 24 -14.48 8.88 -2.72
CA GLU A 24 -13.97 9.80 -1.70
C GLU A 24 -13.24 9.05 -0.59
N LEU A 25 -12.10 9.62 -0.15
CA LEU A 25 -11.42 9.14 1.04
C LEU A 25 -12.22 9.53 2.30
N PRO A 26 -12.09 8.78 3.40
CA PRO A 26 -12.69 9.16 4.68
C PRO A 26 -12.29 10.60 5.05
N THR A 27 -13.26 11.47 5.33
CA THR A 27 -13.03 12.89 5.64
C THR A 27 -12.04 13.06 6.79
N GLU A 28 -12.19 12.27 7.86
CA GLU A 28 -11.30 12.28 9.01
C GLU A 28 -9.84 11.97 8.64
N LEU A 29 -9.60 11.04 7.70
CA LEU A 29 -8.26 10.75 7.19
C LEU A 29 -7.68 11.96 6.46
N VAL A 30 -8.46 12.57 5.57
CA VAL A 30 -8.03 13.74 4.78
C VAL A 30 -7.69 14.91 5.71
N ASP A 31 -8.57 15.24 6.65
CA ASP A 31 -8.39 16.34 7.59
C ASP A 31 -7.17 16.12 8.49
N THR A 32 -6.98 14.89 8.97
CA THR A 32 -5.83 14.52 9.80
C THR A 32 -4.53 14.63 9.01
N MET A 33 -4.50 14.13 7.76
CA MET A 33 -3.32 14.24 6.90
C MET A 33 -2.97 15.70 6.59
N THR A 34 -3.97 16.53 6.27
CA THR A 34 -3.77 17.98 6.05
C THR A 34 -3.18 18.66 7.28
N ARG A 35 -3.72 18.38 8.48
CA ARG A 35 -3.18 18.94 9.73
C ARG A 35 -1.73 18.54 9.98
N LEU A 36 -1.38 17.28 9.71
CA LEU A 36 -0.02 16.77 9.90
C LEU A 36 0.95 17.35 8.87
N ASP A 37 0.49 17.61 7.66
CA ASP A 37 1.27 18.31 6.63
C ASP A 37 1.53 19.77 7.03
N THR A 38 0.52 20.47 7.56
CA THR A 38 0.71 21.81 8.14
C THR A 38 1.72 21.79 9.29
N LEU A 39 1.65 20.80 10.18
CA LEU A 39 2.59 20.66 11.29
C LEU A 39 4.02 20.38 10.80
N ALA A 40 4.19 19.51 9.80
CA ALA A 40 5.51 19.18 9.24
C ALA A 40 6.13 20.36 8.47
N ALA A 41 5.29 21.23 7.90
CA ALA A 41 5.72 22.44 7.20
C ALA A 41 5.90 23.65 8.13
N ALA A 42 5.49 23.55 9.40
CA ALA A 42 5.55 24.65 10.35
C ALA A 42 7.00 25.12 10.52
N ARG A 43 7.22 26.42 10.29
CA ARG A 43 8.49 27.10 10.52
C ARG A 43 8.35 28.02 11.71
N PHE A 44 9.24 27.88 12.68
CA PHE A 44 9.46 28.88 13.70
C PHE A 44 10.15 30.09 13.07
N PRO A 45 9.80 31.30 13.54
CA PRO A 45 10.49 32.51 13.16
C PRO A 45 12.00 32.36 13.39
N GLU A 46 12.80 32.81 12.43
CA GLU A 46 14.24 32.92 12.67
C GLU A 46 14.50 34.00 13.73
N PRO A 47 15.47 33.82 14.62
CA PRO A 47 15.87 34.88 15.53
C PRO A 47 16.39 36.07 14.72
N ASP A 48 15.74 37.22 14.87
CA ASP A 48 16.24 38.48 14.37
C ASP A 48 17.53 38.84 15.13
N ARG A 49 18.66 38.75 14.42
CA ARG A 49 20.00 38.96 15.01
C ARG A 49 20.29 40.43 15.24
N ASP A 50 19.74 41.30 14.42
CA ASP A 50 19.94 42.73 14.52
C ASP A 50 19.16 43.26 15.73
N ALA A 51 17.90 42.87 15.86
CA ALA A 51 17.08 43.20 17.05
C ALA A 51 17.68 42.63 18.35
N LEU A 52 18.25 41.42 18.31
CA LEU A 52 18.96 40.86 19.47
C LEU A 52 20.21 41.68 19.83
N GLY A 53 20.99 42.10 18.84
CA GLY A 53 22.18 42.94 19.05
C GLY A 53 21.84 44.30 19.65
N GLU A 54 20.78 44.94 19.14
CA GLU A 54 20.26 46.20 19.67
C GLU A 54 19.78 46.07 21.13
N ALA A 55 19.00 45.02 21.42
CA ALA A 55 18.50 44.78 22.78
C ALA A 55 19.65 44.50 23.78
N LEU A 56 20.65 43.71 23.37
CA LEU A 56 21.85 43.45 24.18
C LEU A 56 22.64 44.73 24.45
N ALA A 57 22.88 45.55 23.43
CA ALA A 57 23.59 46.81 23.58
C ALA A 57 22.85 47.75 24.54
N ALA A 58 21.52 47.86 24.42
CA ALA A 58 20.71 48.67 25.32
C ALA A 58 20.78 48.17 26.77
N ALA A 59 20.64 46.86 27.01
CA ALA A 59 20.73 46.28 28.36
C ALA A 59 22.10 46.56 29.02
N VAL A 60 23.19 46.42 28.25
CA VAL A 60 24.55 46.71 28.74
C VAL A 60 24.75 48.20 29.04
N LEU A 61 24.29 49.09 28.15
CA LEU A 61 24.39 50.54 28.36
C LEU A 61 23.57 51.02 29.56
N ASP A 62 22.42 50.38 29.82
CA ASP A 62 21.54 50.67 30.97
C ASP A 62 21.97 49.95 32.25
N ASN A 63 23.05 49.15 32.22
CA ASN A 63 23.49 48.29 33.34
C ASN A 63 22.39 47.36 33.88
N ARG A 64 21.53 46.84 32.99
CA ARG A 64 20.51 45.82 33.26
C ARG A 64 21.08 44.43 32.97
N ASP A 65 20.64 43.41 33.71
CA ASP A 65 20.97 42.01 33.41
C ASP A 65 20.25 41.58 32.11
N PRO A 66 20.96 41.16 31.05
CA PRO A 66 20.35 40.69 29.81
C PRO A 66 19.43 39.47 29.98
N LEU A 67 19.60 38.68 31.05
CA LEU A 67 18.78 37.51 31.33
C LEU A 67 17.37 37.87 31.82
N ASP A 68 17.21 39.05 32.42
CA ASP A 68 15.91 39.58 32.84
C ASP A 68 15.16 40.29 31.70
N ASP A 69 15.83 40.55 30.56
CA ASP A 69 15.21 41.17 29.39
C ASP A 69 14.46 40.14 28.53
N THR A 70 13.13 40.17 28.63
CA THR A 70 12.26 39.23 27.91
C THR A 70 12.43 39.23 26.39
N THR A 71 12.93 40.32 25.80
CA THR A 71 13.19 40.39 24.36
C THR A 71 14.44 39.58 24.04
N ILE A 72 15.52 39.79 24.79
CA ILE A 72 16.78 39.02 24.66
C ILE A 72 16.52 37.54 24.90
N THR A 73 15.83 37.17 25.99
CA THR A 73 15.49 35.77 26.29
C THR A 73 14.69 35.12 25.16
N ARG A 74 13.73 35.85 24.57
CA ARG A 74 12.90 35.34 23.46
C ARG A 74 13.74 35.05 22.22
N HIS A 75 14.62 35.97 21.82
CA HIS A 75 15.49 35.78 20.65
C HIS A 75 16.52 34.66 20.88
N LEU A 76 17.13 34.58 22.07
CA LEU A 76 18.02 33.49 22.44
C LEU A 76 17.30 32.13 22.40
N MET A 77 16.09 32.05 22.97
CA MET A 77 15.30 30.83 22.97
C MET A 77 14.89 30.41 21.55
N ALA A 78 14.57 31.36 20.66
CA ALA A 78 14.33 31.06 19.25
C ALA A 78 15.58 30.47 18.56
N GLY A 79 16.77 30.98 18.90
CA GLY A 79 18.05 30.40 18.48
C GLY A 79 18.25 28.97 18.98
N VAL A 80 18.05 28.73 20.29
CA VAL A 80 18.15 27.39 20.90
C VAL A 80 17.18 26.40 20.26
N LEU A 81 15.93 26.82 20.04
CA LEU A 81 14.93 25.97 19.38
C LEU A 81 15.35 25.64 17.94
N LYS A 82 15.90 26.60 17.19
CA LYS A 82 16.45 26.36 15.85
C LYS A 82 17.59 25.33 15.89
N ASP A 83 18.54 25.50 16.81
CA ASP A 83 19.70 24.62 16.96
C ASP A 83 19.33 23.21 17.45
N SER A 84 18.24 23.11 18.24
CA SER A 84 17.68 21.83 18.70
C SER A 84 17.03 20.99 17.58
N ARG A 85 17.05 21.47 16.33
CA ARG A 85 16.41 20.83 15.17
C ARG A 85 14.92 20.55 15.42
N TYR A 86 14.21 21.47 16.06
CA TYR A 86 12.78 21.28 16.38
C TYR A 86 11.94 20.90 15.15
N GLY A 87 12.27 21.40 13.95
CA GLY A 87 11.58 21.06 12.71
C GLY A 87 11.65 19.56 12.39
N THR A 88 12.76 18.91 12.73
CA THR A 88 12.88 17.45 12.66
C THR A 88 11.94 16.77 13.65
N LEU A 89 11.82 17.28 14.88
CA LEU A 89 10.90 16.73 15.89
C LEU A 89 9.44 16.83 15.46
N LEU A 90 9.03 17.98 14.90
CA LEU A 90 7.68 18.16 14.35
C LEU A 90 7.43 17.23 13.17
N ASN A 91 8.41 17.10 12.26
CA ASN A 91 8.31 16.18 11.13
C ASN A 91 8.21 14.71 11.59
N ASP A 92 8.99 14.30 12.59
CA ASP A 92 8.96 12.94 13.12
C ASP A 92 7.67 12.65 13.90
N HIS A 93 7.12 13.65 14.60
CA HIS A 93 5.76 13.57 15.15
C HIS A 93 4.73 13.42 14.04
N ALA A 94 4.81 14.24 12.99
CA ALA A 94 3.91 14.19 11.85
C ALA A 94 3.96 12.82 11.14
N LYS A 95 5.15 12.27 10.89
CA LYS A 95 5.33 10.92 10.31
C LYS A 95 4.64 9.83 11.12
N ARG A 96 4.81 9.83 12.44
CA ARG A 96 4.11 8.87 13.33
C ARG A 96 2.60 9.07 13.28
N GLY A 97 2.14 10.32 13.32
CA GLY A 97 0.74 10.67 13.18
C GLY A 97 0.12 10.17 11.86
N ARG A 98 0.84 10.29 10.73
CA ARG A 98 0.37 9.83 9.41
C ARG A 98 0.20 8.31 9.40
N ALA A 99 1.15 7.58 9.97
CA ALA A 99 1.05 6.12 10.08
C ALA A 99 -0.16 5.69 10.92
N THR A 100 -0.38 6.33 12.08
CA THR A 100 -1.55 6.06 12.93
C THR A 100 -2.86 6.40 12.24
N ALA A 101 -2.96 7.58 11.60
CA ALA A 101 -4.15 7.99 10.88
C ALA A 101 -4.50 7.01 9.74
N LEU A 102 -3.49 6.59 8.97
CA LEU A 102 -3.68 5.62 7.90
C LEU A 102 -4.11 4.25 8.45
N THR A 103 -3.48 3.77 9.53
CA THR A 103 -3.86 2.54 10.23
C THR A 103 -5.32 2.55 10.66
N ASN A 104 -5.78 3.64 11.27
CA ASN A 104 -7.16 3.77 11.73
C ASN A 104 -8.16 3.82 10.57
N ALA A 105 -7.75 4.33 9.41
CA ALA A 105 -8.60 4.42 8.23
C ALA A 105 -8.70 3.11 7.43
N VAL A 106 -7.83 2.11 7.68
CA VAL A 106 -7.80 0.85 6.92
C VAL A 106 -9.17 0.18 6.80
N PRO A 107 -9.96 0.00 7.89
CA PRO A 107 -11.25 -0.68 7.78
C PRO A 107 -12.24 0.06 6.86
N ALA A 108 -12.27 1.39 6.91
CA ALA A 108 -13.13 2.21 6.06
C ALA A 108 -12.70 2.14 4.59
N LEU A 109 -11.38 2.22 4.33
CA LEU A 109 -10.83 2.09 2.98
C LEU A 109 -11.15 0.71 2.37
N VAL A 110 -10.88 -0.37 3.11
CA VAL A 110 -11.16 -1.74 2.65
C VAL A 110 -12.65 -1.94 2.39
N LYS A 111 -13.53 -1.40 3.24
CA LYS A 111 -14.98 -1.46 3.03
C LYS A 111 -15.39 -0.80 1.70
N THR A 112 -14.87 0.38 1.41
CA THR A 112 -15.13 1.10 0.15
C THR A 112 -14.59 0.32 -1.04
N TRP A 113 -13.34 -0.14 -0.97
CA TRP A 113 -12.71 -0.88 -2.05
C TRP A 113 -13.37 -2.23 -2.32
N LYS A 114 -13.88 -2.92 -1.30
CA LYS A 114 -14.64 -4.17 -1.45
C LYS A 114 -15.81 -3.98 -2.43
N LYS A 115 -16.59 -2.90 -2.27
CA LYS A 115 -17.70 -2.58 -3.18
C LYS A 115 -17.21 -2.36 -4.60
N ILE A 116 -16.17 -1.55 -4.79
CA ILE A 116 -15.64 -1.23 -6.12
C ILE A 116 -15.09 -2.47 -6.83
N VAL A 117 -14.39 -3.35 -6.10
CA VAL A 117 -13.89 -4.62 -6.65
C VAL A 117 -15.06 -5.52 -7.07
N THR A 118 -16.14 -5.58 -6.29
CA THR A 118 -17.36 -6.32 -6.67
C THR A 118 -18.00 -5.73 -7.93
N ASP A 119 -18.10 -4.41 -8.05
CA ASP A 119 -18.67 -3.76 -9.23
C ASP A 119 -17.81 -4.02 -10.50
N ALA A 120 -16.48 -3.99 -10.35
CA ALA A 120 -15.54 -4.34 -11.42
C ALA A 120 -15.65 -5.82 -11.84
N ASP A 121 -15.74 -6.74 -10.87
CA ASP A 121 -15.93 -8.18 -11.12
C ASP A 121 -17.24 -8.47 -11.87
N ASN A 122 -18.33 -7.81 -11.49
CA ASN A 122 -19.61 -7.92 -12.19
C ASN A 122 -19.54 -7.38 -13.62
N THR A 123 -18.82 -6.27 -13.82
CA THR A 123 -18.59 -5.71 -15.16
C THR A 123 -17.81 -6.68 -16.04
N LEU A 124 -16.76 -7.31 -15.50
CA LEU A 124 -15.99 -8.34 -16.20
C LEU A 124 -16.84 -9.56 -16.56
N ALA A 125 -17.70 -10.02 -15.63
CA ALA A 125 -18.60 -11.13 -15.89
C ALA A 125 -19.57 -10.83 -17.03
N ALA A 126 -20.24 -9.67 -16.99
CA ALA A 126 -21.16 -9.25 -18.05
C ALA A 126 -20.46 -9.06 -19.41
N ALA A 127 -19.20 -8.61 -19.42
CA ALA A 127 -18.42 -8.50 -20.64
C ALA A 127 -18.07 -9.87 -21.24
N ARG A 128 -17.75 -10.88 -20.41
CA ARG A 128 -17.46 -12.25 -20.87
C ARG A 128 -18.68 -12.92 -21.52
N GLU A 129 -19.89 -12.61 -21.06
CA GLU A 129 -21.12 -13.08 -21.70
C GLU A 129 -21.29 -12.53 -23.13
N GLN A 130 -20.73 -11.34 -23.40
CA GLN A 130 -20.85 -10.66 -24.70
C GLN A 130 -19.63 -10.87 -25.61
N VAL A 131 -18.47 -11.15 -25.04
CA VAL A 131 -17.19 -11.30 -25.76
C VAL A 131 -16.62 -12.68 -25.43
N PRO A 132 -16.89 -13.71 -26.25
CA PRO A 132 -16.29 -15.02 -26.10
C PRO A 132 -14.77 -14.92 -26.13
N ASN A 133 -14.08 -15.60 -25.20
CA ASN A 133 -12.63 -15.54 -25.05
C ASN A 133 -12.08 -14.12 -24.83
N LEU A 134 -12.80 -13.29 -24.05
CA LEU A 134 -12.40 -11.93 -23.68
C LEU A 134 -10.93 -11.86 -23.26
N ASP A 135 -10.13 -11.13 -24.04
CA ASP A 135 -8.78 -10.71 -23.71
C ASP A 135 -8.75 -9.19 -23.54
N VAL A 136 -8.58 -8.71 -22.31
CA VAL A 136 -8.56 -7.26 -22.01
C VAL A 136 -7.26 -6.58 -22.48
N THR A 137 -6.27 -7.35 -22.92
CA THR A 137 -5.00 -6.85 -23.45
C THR A 137 -5.00 -6.71 -24.97
N ASP A 138 -5.90 -7.41 -25.68
CA ASP A 138 -5.99 -7.33 -27.14
C ASP A 138 -6.68 -6.04 -27.61
N THR A 139 -5.87 -5.06 -28.00
CA THR A 139 -6.32 -3.77 -28.53
C THR A 139 -6.98 -3.85 -29.90
N ASN A 140 -6.90 -4.98 -30.60
CA ASN A 140 -7.48 -5.16 -31.92
C ASN A 140 -8.93 -5.67 -31.88
N THR A 141 -9.49 -5.85 -30.68
CA THR A 141 -10.89 -6.28 -30.49
C THR A 141 -11.85 -5.20 -31.01
N THR A 142 -12.33 -5.37 -32.25
CA THR A 142 -13.28 -4.44 -32.89
C THR A 142 -14.75 -4.84 -32.67
N HIS A 143 -15.01 -6.13 -32.43
CA HIS A 143 -16.34 -6.63 -32.15
C HIS A 143 -16.69 -6.39 -30.67
N ASN A 144 -17.88 -5.87 -30.39
CA ASN A 144 -18.33 -5.54 -29.02
C ASN A 144 -17.36 -4.61 -28.26
N ALA A 145 -16.76 -3.65 -28.96
CA ALA A 145 -15.77 -2.70 -28.43
C ALA A 145 -16.18 -2.01 -27.13
N ARG A 146 -17.49 -1.75 -26.94
CA ARG A 146 -18.03 -1.19 -25.69
C ARG A 146 -17.84 -2.14 -24.51
N ALA A 147 -18.25 -3.40 -24.63
CA ALA A 147 -18.12 -4.39 -23.57
C ALA A 147 -16.66 -4.68 -23.26
N TRP A 148 -15.82 -4.76 -24.30
CA TRP A 148 -14.37 -4.88 -24.14
C TRP A 148 -13.76 -3.69 -23.41
N GLY A 149 -14.13 -2.45 -23.79
CA GLY A 149 -13.65 -1.23 -23.14
C GLY A 149 -14.00 -1.17 -21.66
N GLN A 150 -15.24 -1.53 -21.30
CA GLN A 150 -15.69 -1.63 -19.92
C GLN A 150 -14.92 -2.70 -19.13
N ALA A 151 -14.64 -3.84 -19.74
CA ALA A 151 -13.83 -4.88 -19.11
C ALA A 151 -12.38 -4.42 -18.87
N ARG A 152 -11.79 -3.70 -19.82
CA ARG A 152 -10.45 -3.13 -19.69
C ARG A 152 -10.37 -2.11 -18.56
N GLU A 153 -11.36 -1.22 -18.45
CA GLU A 153 -11.47 -0.25 -17.35
C GLU A 153 -11.66 -0.95 -15.99
N ALA A 154 -12.48 -2.00 -15.94
CA ALA A 154 -12.66 -2.81 -14.75
C ALA A 154 -11.35 -3.51 -14.32
N ALA A 155 -10.60 -4.08 -15.26
CA ALA A 155 -9.30 -4.68 -14.98
C ALA A 155 -8.29 -3.65 -14.45
N ALA A 156 -8.24 -2.46 -15.05
CA ALA A 156 -7.39 -1.36 -14.58
C ALA A 156 -7.79 -0.89 -13.17
N THR A 157 -9.09 -0.86 -12.86
CA THR A 157 -9.62 -0.55 -11.53
C THR A 157 -9.15 -1.57 -10.49
N LEU A 158 -9.22 -2.87 -10.81
CA LEU A 158 -8.73 -3.95 -9.94
C LEU A 158 -7.23 -3.81 -9.66
N GLU A 159 -6.43 -3.48 -10.68
CA GLU A 159 -5.00 -3.27 -10.53
C GLU A 159 -4.68 -2.10 -9.61
N GLN A 160 -5.32 -0.94 -9.82
CA GLN A 160 -5.09 0.24 -8.99
C GLN A 160 -5.50 0.03 -7.53
N ILE A 161 -6.61 -0.68 -7.28
CA ILE A 161 -7.01 -1.04 -5.92
C ILE A 161 -6.01 -2.00 -5.31
N THR A 162 -5.53 -2.99 -6.06
CA THR A 162 -4.51 -3.95 -5.57
C THR A 162 -3.22 -3.22 -5.18
N GLN A 163 -2.76 -2.27 -6.00
CA GLN A 163 -1.58 -1.45 -5.69
C GLN A 163 -1.79 -0.56 -4.46
N ALA A 164 -2.93 0.14 -4.37
CA ALA A 164 -3.26 0.97 -3.20
C ALA A 164 -3.35 0.13 -1.91
N TRP A 165 -4.01 -1.03 -1.98
CA TRP A 165 -4.10 -1.98 -0.88
C TRP A 165 -2.72 -2.45 -0.43
N THR A 166 -1.86 -2.87 -1.36
CA THR A 166 -0.49 -3.30 -1.06
C THR A 166 0.29 -2.22 -0.31
N MET A 167 0.22 -0.97 -0.79
CA MET A 167 0.92 0.15 -0.20
C MET A 167 0.41 0.48 1.20
N VAL A 168 -0.92 0.53 1.38
CA VAL A 168 -1.54 0.81 2.68
C VAL A 168 -1.22 -0.30 3.67
N MET A 169 -1.40 -1.57 3.30
CA MET A 169 -1.15 -2.70 4.21
C MET A 169 0.31 -2.84 4.61
N THR A 170 1.24 -2.51 3.70
CA THR A 170 2.68 -2.52 4.01
C THR A 170 3.06 -1.33 4.90
N ALA A 171 2.59 -0.12 4.58
CA ALA A 171 2.87 1.08 5.39
C ALA A 171 2.32 0.97 6.82
N THR A 172 1.16 0.34 6.97
CA THR A 172 0.48 0.14 8.26
C THR A 172 0.85 -1.18 8.94
N ARG A 173 1.68 -2.02 8.30
CA ARG A 173 2.15 -3.33 8.79
C ARG A 173 1.03 -4.33 9.10
N HIS A 174 -0.13 -4.22 8.47
CA HIS A 174 -1.22 -5.19 8.63
C HIS A 174 -0.96 -6.48 7.85
N ALA A 175 -0.31 -6.39 6.69
CA ALA A 175 0.04 -7.55 5.88
C ALA A 175 1.31 -7.28 5.07
N ARG A 176 2.12 -8.33 4.88
CA ARG A 176 3.25 -8.33 3.96
C ARG A 176 2.81 -8.95 2.64
N THR A 177 3.02 -8.23 1.55
CA THR A 177 2.70 -8.71 0.21
C THR A 177 3.94 -9.26 -0.48
N GLU A 178 3.78 -10.37 -1.19
CA GLU A 178 4.83 -10.92 -2.04
C GLU A 178 4.33 -10.93 -3.49
N PRO A 179 5.21 -10.69 -4.49
CA PRO A 179 4.79 -10.65 -5.89
C PRO A 179 4.01 -11.91 -6.34
N ARG A 180 4.40 -13.09 -5.85
CA ARG A 180 3.77 -14.37 -6.21
C ARG A 180 2.39 -14.60 -5.60
N THR A 181 2.04 -13.86 -4.56
CA THR A 181 0.75 -14.00 -3.86
C THR A 181 -0.10 -12.74 -3.99
N GLN A 182 0.36 -11.71 -4.71
CA GLN A 182 -0.33 -10.43 -4.83
C GLN A 182 -1.76 -10.57 -5.38
N LEU A 183 -1.99 -11.51 -6.30
CA LEU A 183 -3.34 -11.80 -6.81
C LEU A 183 -4.32 -12.26 -5.74
N LEU A 184 -3.84 -12.86 -4.64
CA LEU A 184 -4.68 -13.30 -3.53
C LEU A 184 -5.35 -12.14 -2.78
N ILE A 185 -4.89 -10.90 -3.00
CA ILE A 185 -5.52 -9.69 -2.50
C ILE A 185 -6.93 -9.55 -3.09
N VAL A 186 -7.11 -9.86 -4.38
CA VAL A 186 -8.37 -9.63 -5.11
C VAL A 186 -8.99 -10.88 -5.69
N ALA A 187 -8.37 -12.05 -5.59
CA ALA A 187 -8.93 -13.31 -6.07
C ALA A 187 -8.68 -14.42 -5.05
N ASP A 188 -9.65 -15.30 -4.85
CA ASP A 188 -9.49 -16.49 -4.00
C ASP A 188 -9.02 -17.66 -4.86
N LEU A 189 -7.71 -17.76 -5.04
CA LEU A 189 -7.10 -18.74 -5.95
C LEU A 189 -6.42 -19.87 -5.16
N THR A 190 -6.56 -21.09 -5.66
CA THR A 190 -5.77 -22.23 -5.19
C THR A 190 -4.33 -22.16 -5.71
N ALA A 191 -3.43 -22.95 -5.13
CA ALA A 191 -2.06 -23.09 -5.61
C ALA A 191 -2.00 -23.52 -7.07
N GLU A 192 -2.84 -24.47 -7.48
CA GLU A 192 -2.90 -24.95 -8.86
C GLU A 192 -3.35 -23.84 -9.83
N GLN A 193 -4.37 -23.07 -9.47
CA GLN A 193 -4.82 -21.94 -10.29
C GLN A 193 -3.74 -20.87 -10.42
N LEU A 194 -3.04 -20.53 -9.35
CA LEU A 194 -1.91 -19.60 -9.41
C LEU A 194 -0.78 -20.12 -10.31
N ASP A 195 -0.47 -21.42 -10.25
CA ASP A 195 0.58 -22.02 -11.06
C ASP A 195 0.20 -22.06 -12.56
N GLN A 196 -1.09 -22.26 -12.87
CA GLN A 196 -1.63 -22.17 -14.24
C GLN A 196 -1.52 -20.76 -14.85
N LEU A 197 -1.59 -19.71 -14.02
CA LEU A 197 -1.38 -18.32 -14.46
C LEU A 197 0.09 -17.98 -14.72
N GLY A 198 1.02 -18.83 -14.29
CA GLY A 198 2.46 -18.69 -14.50
C GLY A 198 3.20 -17.88 -13.42
N PRO A 199 4.54 -17.77 -13.53
CA PRO A 199 5.40 -17.22 -12.47
C PRO A 199 5.24 -15.70 -12.24
N HIS A 200 4.62 -15.01 -13.18
CA HIS A 200 4.39 -13.56 -13.18
C HIS A 200 2.90 -13.24 -13.34
N ALA A 201 2.04 -14.00 -12.64
CA ALA A 201 0.60 -13.81 -12.69
C ALA A 201 0.22 -12.37 -12.34
N THR A 202 -0.50 -11.71 -13.25
CA THR A 202 -1.01 -10.34 -13.12
C THR A 202 -2.53 -10.33 -13.07
N ILE A 203 -3.12 -9.17 -12.77
CA ILE A 203 -4.57 -8.97 -12.86
C ILE A 203 -5.07 -9.33 -14.26
N HIS A 204 -4.38 -8.89 -15.31
CA HIS A 204 -4.74 -9.20 -16.69
C HIS A 204 -4.76 -10.70 -16.97
N THR A 205 -3.75 -11.45 -16.53
CA THR A 205 -3.75 -12.92 -16.73
C THR A 205 -4.90 -13.58 -15.99
N ALA A 206 -5.22 -13.13 -14.78
CA ALA A 206 -6.34 -13.67 -14.01
C ALA A 206 -7.71 -13.32 -14.64
N VAL A 207 -7.85 -12.11 -15.20
CA VAL A 207 -9.05 -11.66 -15.91
C VAL A 207 -9.26 -12.51 -17.17
N ASN A 208 -8.22 -12.66 -17.99
CA ASN A 208 -8.25 -13.44 -19.22
C ASN A 208 -8.53 -14.93 -18.95
N ALA A 209 -8.04 -15.46 -17.83
CA ALA A 209 -8.33 -16.83 -17.38
C ALA A 209 -9.76 -17.02 -16.81
N GLY A 210 -10.56 -15.96 -16.73
CA GLY A 210 -11.97 -16.06 -16.31
C GLY A 210 -12.21 -16.09 -14.81
N HIS A 211 -11.21 -15.78 -13.98
CA HIS A 211 -11.39 -15.81 -12.51
C HIS A 211 -12.37 -14.72 -12.02
N ARG A 212 -12.96 -14.99 -10.85
CA ARG A 212 -13.79 -14.05 -10.08
C ARG A 212 -12.93 -13.29 -9.08
N PHE A 213 -13.32 -12.05 -8.82
CA PHE A 213 -12.58 -11.14 -7.97
C PHE A 213 -13.37 -10.75 -6.71
N THR A 214 -12.74 -10.94 -5.55
CA THR A 214 -13.22 -10.50 -4.25
C THR A 214 -12.04 -9.96 -3.44
N LEU A 215 -12.18 -8.71 -2.97
CA LEU A 215 -11.13 -8.06 -2.19
C LEU A 215 -11.04 -8.66 -0.77
N ALA A 216 -9.84 -9.11 -0.41
CA ALA A 216 -9.49 -9.53 0.93
C ALA A 216 -9.22 -8.32 1.85
N ASP A 217 -9.60 -8.43 3.11
CA ASP A 217 -8.93 -7.69 4.18
C ASP A 217 -7.59 -8.37 4.54
N ALA A 218 -6.83 -7.77 5.47
CA ALA A 218 -5.51 -8.28 5.84
C ALA A 218 -5.54 -9.72 6.38
N ASP A 219 -6.56 -10.08 7.16
CA ASP A 219 -6.71 -11.41 7.75
C ASP A 219 -7.08 -12.44 6.68
N THR A 220 -8.06 -12.10 5.83
CA THR A 220 -8.44 -12.95 4.70
C THR A 220 -7.27 -13.17 3.75
N TYR A 221 -6.48 -12.13 3.47
CA TYR A 221 -5.30 -12.25 2.59
C TYR A 221 -4.23 -13.16 3.20
N ARG A 222 -3.95 -13.02 4.50
CA ARG A 222 -3.02 -13.93 5.21
C ARG A 222 -3.51 -15.37 5.14
N HIS A 223 -4.80 -15.58 5.40
CA HIS A 223 -5.40 -16.90 5.32
C HIS A 223 -5.29 -17.51 3.92
N ARG A 224 -5.59 -16.75 2.86
CA ARG A 224 -5.41 -17.19 1.47
C ARG A 224 -3.96 -17.59 1.18
N CYS A 225 -2.99 -16.79 1.64
CA CYS A 225 -1.57 -17.10 1.48
C CYS A 225 -1.17 -18.41 2.20
N GLU A 226 -1.61 -18.58 3.44
CA GLU A 226 -1.35 -19.80 4.23
C GLU A 226 -1.95 -21.04 3.57
N GLN A 227 -3.18 -20.94 3.07
CA GLN A 227 -3.84 -22.03 2.35
C GLN A 227 -3.05 -22.43 1.09
N VAL A 228 -2.65 -21.47 0.26
CA VAL A 228 -1.84 -21.73 -0.94
C VAL A 228 -0.49 -22.35 -0.59
N GLN A 229 0.15 -21.86 0.47
CA GLN A 229 1.43 -22.41 0.93
C GLN A 229 1.27 -23.86 1.40
N ALA A 230 0.24 -24.16 2.20
CA ALA A 230 -0.05 -25.52 2.65
C ALA A 230 -0.34 -26.47 1.48
N GLN A 231 -1.08 -26.01 0.46
CA GLN A 231 -1.33 -26.78 -0.76
C GLN A 231 -0.04 -27.11 -1.51
N ARG A 232 0.86 -26.12 -1.68
CA ARG A 232 2.16 -26.31 -2.33
C ARG A 232 3.06 -27.29 -1.57
N ASP A 233 3.08 -27.21 -0.25
CA ASP A 233 3.90 -28.10 0.56
C ASP A 233 3.38 -29.54 0.55
N GLU A 234 2.05 -29.73 0.54
CA GLU A 234 1.45 -31.05 0.35
C GLU A 234 1.75 -31.63 -1.05
N GLN A 235 1.69 -30.81 -2.11
CA GLN A 235 2.08 -31.23 -3.46
C GLN A 235 3.55 -31.67 -3.53
N LYS A 236 4.46 -30.89 -2.93
CA LYS A 236 5.89 -31.25 -2.84
C LYS A 236 6.09 -32.56 -2.08
N ARG A 237 5.38 -32.75 -0.95
CA ARG A 237 5.46 -33.98 -0.15
C ARG A 237 5.00 -35.20 -0.95
N ARG A 238 3.87 -35.09 -1.68
CA ARG A 238 3.39 -36.15 -2.57
C ARG A 238 4.37 -36.47 -3.70
N ALA A 239 4.96 -35.44 -4.30
CA ALA A 239 5.96 -35.61 -5.35
C ALA A 239 7.24 -36.30 -4.84
N ALA A 240 7.71 -35.95 -3.64
CA ALA A 240 8.86 -36.58 -3.00
C ALA A 240 8.61 -38.07 -2.71
N LEU A 241 7.44 -38.41 -2.15
CA LEU A 241 7.06 -39.81 -1.91
C LEU A 241 6.96 -40.61 -3.22
N ALA A 242 6.35 -40.04 -4.26
CA ALA A 242 6.25 -40.69 -5.57
C ALA A 242 7.64 -40.95 -6.19
N LEU A 243 8.60 -40.03 -6.01
CA LEU A 243 9.97 -40.20 -6.46
C LEU A 243 10.67 -41.33 -5.68
N GLU A 244 10.49 -41.40 -4.36
CA GLU A 244 11.05 -42.45 -3.51
C GLU A 244 10.51 -43.85 -3.86
N HIS A 245 9.21 -43.96 -4.14
CA HIS A 245 8.62 -45.22 -4.61
C HIS A 245 9.18 -45.66 -5.97
N ARG A 246 9.40 -44.71 -6.90
CA ARG A 246 10.02 -45.01 -8.21
C ARG A 246 11.48 -45.46 -8.07
N THR A 247 12.27 -44.83 -7.21
CA THR A 247 13.68 -45.19 -7.01
C THR A 247 13.82 -46.55 -6.32
N LYS A 248 13.03 -46.83 -5.27
CA LYS A 248 13.01 -48.15 -4.60
C LYS A 248 12.50 -49.26 -5.51
N GLY A 249 11.47 -49.00 -6.32
CA GLY A 249 10.97 -49.98 -7.29
C GLY A 249 12.00 -50.32 -8.37
N ARG A 250 12.80 -49.34 -8.82
CA ARG A 250 13.86 -49.53 -9.82
C ARG A 250 15.09 -50.26 -9.27
N SER A 251 15.44 -50.08 -7.99
CA SER A 251 16.57 -50.81 -7.37
C SER A 251 16.26 -52.29 -7.15
N LEU A 252 15.01 -52.64 -6.87
CA LEU A 252 14.59 -54.05 -6.71
C LEU A 252 14.53 -54.81 -8.05
N GLY A 253 14.30 -54.10 -9.17
CA GLY A 253 14.30 -54.71 -10.51
C GLY A 253 15.70 -55.06 -11.05
N ILE A 254 16.76 -54.42 -10.55
CA ILE A 254 18.16 -54.68 -10.99
C ILE A 254 18.78 -55.83 -10.19
N ALA A 255 18.29 -56.12 -8.98
CA ALA A 255 18.81 -57.22 -8.15
C ALA A 255 18.25 -58.62 -8.51
N ASN A 256 17.29 -58.69 -9.44
CA ASN A 256 16.62 -59.94 -9.86
C ASN A 256 16.95 -60.37 -11.30
N THR A 257 18.04 -59.84 -11.86
CA THR A 257 18.65 -60.27 -13.13
C THR A 257 20.11 -60.61 -12.89
#